data_AF-A0A662JD48-F1
#
_entry.id   AF-A0A662JD48-F1
#
_cell.length_a   1.000
_cell.length_b   1.000
_cell.length_c   1.000
_cell.angle_alpha   90.00
_cell.angle_beta   90.00
_cell.angle_gamma   90.00
#
_symmetry.space_group_name_H-M   'P 1'
#
loop_
_entity.id
_entity.type
_entity.pdbx_description
1 polymer ?
#
loop_
_entity_poly.entity_id
_entity_poly.type
_entity_poly.pdbx_seq_one_letter_code
_entity_poly.pdbx_strand_id
1 'polypeptide(L)' 'MKIAPTVYSLHKRVEGSRRFITKLVESLGGYATILATFKLRLPPLFEFHVEKARMVEVDLYRFTRNEVKALASPTSL' A
#
# COMPACT_ATOMS: atom_id res chain seq x y z
N MET A 1 -4.32 -4.83 21.97
CA MET A 1 -3.88 -4.05 20.80
C MET A 1 -5.00 -4.12 19.75
N LYS A 2 -5.62 -3.00 19.34
CA LYS A 2 -6.65 -2.98 18.28
C LYS A 2 -6.01 -2.52 16.97
N ILE A 3 -5.96 -3.40 15.98
CA ILE A 3 -5.51 -3.06 14.62
C ILE A 3 -6.69 -2.46 13.85
N ALA A 4 -6.47 -1.38 13.09
CA ALA A 4 -7.54 -0.74 12.32
C ALA A 4 -8.12 -1.69 11.24
N PRO A 5 -9.45 -1.65 10.98
CA PRO A 5 -10.09 -2.47 9.94
C PRO A 5 -9.72 -2.05 8.51
N THR A 6 -9.30 -0.79 8.34
CA THR A 6 -8.80 -0.23 7.09
C THR A 6 -7.54 0.57 7.35
N VAL A 7 -6.52 0.41 6.50
CA VAL A 7 -5.23 1.09 6.57
C VAL A 7 -4.89 1.68 5.21
N TYR A 8 -4.37 2.90 5.20
CA TYR A 8 -3.85 3.55 4.00
C TYR A 8 -2.34 3.69 4.13
N SER A 9 -1.59 3.34 3.09
CA SER A 9 -0.13 3.37 3.14
C SER A 9 0.47 3.53 1.75
N LEU A 10 1.63 4.20 1.69
CA LEU A 10 2.41 4.36 0.46
C LEU A 10 3.51 3.31 0.42
N HIS A 11 3.64 2.62 -0.71
CA HIS A 11 4.69 1.65 -0.94
C HIS A 11 5.35 1.89 -2.29
N LYS A 12 6.65 1.59 -2.40
CA LYS A 12 7.39 1.80 -3.65
C LYS A 12 6.76 1.00 -4.79
N ARG A 13 6.53 1.66 -5.93
CA ARG A 13 6.02 1.02 -7.15
C ARG A 13 7.14 0.21 -7.81
N VAL A 14 7.26 -1.03 -7.39
CA VAL A 14 8.05 -2.05 -8.07
C VAL A 14 7.27 -3.36 -8.05
N GLU A 15 7.39 -4.15 -9.12
CA GLU A 15 6.58 -5.36 -9.31
C GLU A 15 6.76 -6.35 -8.14
N GLY A 16 7.99 -6.52 -7.65
CA GLY A 16 8.29 -7.34 -6.47
C GLY A 16 7.56 -6.87 -5.21
N SER A 17 7.47 -5.55 -4.99
CA SER A 17 6.75 -4.97 -3.84
C SER A 17 5.26 -5.22 -3.97
N ARG A 18 4.68 -5.02 -5.18
CA ARG A 18 3.25 -5.30 -5.42
C ARG A 18 2.93 -6.76 -5.12
N ARG A 19 3.71 -7.70 -5.65
CA ARG A 19 3.52 -9.13 -5.40
C ARG A 19 3.66 -9.49 -3.93
N PHE A 20 4.68 -8.97 -3.25
CA PHE A 20 4.91 -9.23 -1.83
C PHE A 20 3.75 -8.71 -0.97
N ILE A 21 3.38 -7.43 -1.15
CA ILE A 21 2.33 -6.79 -0.36
C ILE A 21 1.00 -7.49 -0.54
N THR A 22 0.60 -7.79 -1.79
CA THR A 22 -0.65 -8.49 -2.07
C THR A 22 -0.69 -9.84 -1.36
N LYS A 23 0.35 -10.67 -1.52
CA LYS A 23 0.43 -11.99 -0.87
C LYS A 23 0.41 -11.92 0.65
N LEU A 24 1.15 -10.96 1.22
CA LEU A 24 1.20 -10.78 2.67
C LEU A 24 -0.19 -10.39 3.21
N VAL A 25 -0.86 -9.41 2.60
CA VAL A 25 -2.17 -8.95 3.04
C VAL A 25 -3.22 -10.06 2.90
N GLU A 26 -3.17 -10.84 1.82
CA GLU A 26 -4.03 -12.02 1.62
C GLU A 26 -3.80 -13.07 2.72
N SER A 27 -2.53 -13.40 3.04
CA SER A 27 -2.22 -14.35 4.12
C SER A 27 -2.67 -13.90 5.51
N LEU A 28 -2.86 -12.59 5.70
CA LEU A 28 -3.35 -11.98 6.93
C LEU A 28 -4.88 -11.80 6.94
N GLY A 29 -5.60 -12.35 5.96
CA GLY A 29 -7.07 -12.26 5.89
C GLY A 29 -7.58 -10.88 5.47
N GLY A 30 -6.81 -10.16 4.66
CA GLY A 30 -7.20 -8.86 4.11
C GLY A 30 -7.10 -8.80 2.59
N TYR A 31 -7.42 -7.62 2.06
CA TYR A 31 -7.33 -7.27 0.65
C TYR A 31 -6.53 -5.98 0.47
N ALA A 32 -5.62 -5.98 -0.51
CA ALA A 32 -4.82 -4.82 -0.89
C ALA A 32 -5.36 -4.21 -2.19
N THR A 33 -5.84 -2.95 -2.14
CA THR A 33 -6.26 -2.19 -3.33
C THR A 33 -5.28 -1.07 -3.59
N ILE A 34 -4.74 -0.94 -4.80
CA ILE A 34 -4.03 0.27 -5.21
C ILE A 34 -5.07 1.30 -5.61
N LEU A 35 -5.09 2.45 -4.93
CA LEU A 35 -6.00 3.54 -5.21
C LEU A 35 -5.43 4.50 -6.26
N ALA A 36 -4.12 4.73 -6.21
CA ALA A 36 -3.43 5.65 -7.11
C ALA A 36 -1.92 5.38 -7.12
N THR A 37 -1.27 5.84 -8.18
CA THR A 37 0.20 5.84 -8.32
C THR A 37 0.67 7.29 -8.42
N PHE A 38 1.73 7.63 -7.69
CA PHE A 38 2.30 8.98 -7.66
C PHE A 38 3.81 8.95 -7.87
N LYS A 39 4.37 10.09 -8.31
CA LYS A 39 5.81 10.37 -8.25
C LYS A 39 6.10 11.31 -7.09
N LEU A 40 6.81 10.83 -6.08
CA LEU A 40 7.24 11.62 -4.95
C LEU A 40 8.68 12.10 -5.14
N ARG A 41 8.92 13.37 -4.87
CA ARG A 41 10.28 13.92 -4.77
C ARG A 41 10.80 13.65 -3.36
N LEU A 42 11.82 12.82 -3.23
CA LEU A 42 12.53 12.62 -1.98
C LEU A 42 13.76 13.56 -1.96
N PRO A 43 13.86 14.47 -0.98
CA PRO A 43 15.10 15.20 -0.75
C PRO A 43 16.19 14.24 -0.24
N PRO A 44 17.47 14.65 -0.24
CA PRO A 44 18.53 13.90 0.40
C PRO A 44 18.20 13.74 1.88
N LEU A 45 17.88 12.51 2.29
CA LEU A 45 17.49 12.20 3.66
C LEU A 45 18.69 11.98 4.58
N PHE A 46 19.88 11.79 4.02
CA PHE A 46 21.10 11.50 4.78
C PHE A 46 22.31 12.23 4.18
N GLU A 47 23.29 12.58 5.03
CA GLU A 47 24.46 13.39 4.66
C GLU A 47 25.34 12.76 3.58
N PHE A 48 25.35 11.44 3.47
CA PHE A 48 26.09 10.70 2.43
C PHE A 48 25.37 10.63 1.07
N HIS A 49 24.19 11.24 0.92
CA HIS A 49 23.52 11.31 -0.37
C HIS A 49 24.14 12.38 -1.26
N VAL A 50 24.87 11.93 -2.28
CA VAL A 50 25.42 12.79 -3.34
C VAL A 50 24.32 13.32 -4.27
N GLU A 51 23.21 12.59 -4.43
CA GLU A 51 22.08 12.96 -5.30
C GLU A 51 21.17 14.02 -4.63
N LYS A 52 20.97 15.17 -5.29
CA LYS A 52 20.25 16.34 -4.74
C LYS A 52 18.75 16.14 -4.51
N ALA A 53 18.12 15.20 -5.22
CA ALA A 53 16.75 14.75 -5.00
C ALA A 53 16.49 13.57 -5.94
N ARG A 54 15.72 12.58 -5.48
CA ARG A 54 15.29 11.46 -6.31
C ARG A 54 13.77 11.46 -6.46
N MET A 55 13.30 11.28 -7.68
CA MET A 55 11.88 10.96 -7.93
C MET A 55 11.65 9.47 -7.73
N VAL A 56 10.71 9.10 -6.86
CA VAL A 56 10.34 7.72 -6.59
C VAL A 56 8.87 7.52 -6.94
N GLU A 57 8.58 6.50 -7.73
CA GLU A 57 7.20 6.07 -7.96
C GLU A 57 6.69 5.26 -6.76
N VAL A 58 5.50 5.60 -6.28
CA VAL A 58 4.84 4.94 -5.16
C VAL A 58 3.38 4.63 -5.49
N ASP A 59 2.87 3.57 -4.90
CA ASP A 59 1.46 3.19 -4.92
C ASP A 59 0.82 3.52 -3.57
N LEU A 60 -0.32 4.20 -3.59
CA LEU A 60 -1.19 4.35 -2.43
C LEU A 60 -2.09 3.14 -2.33
N TYR A 61 -1.86 2.35 -1.29
CA TYR A 61 -2.68 1.21 -0.96
C TYR A 61 -3.79 1.59 0.02
N ARG A 62 -4.95 0.96 -0.16
CA ARG A 62 -5.96 0.73 0.87
C ARG A 62 -5.98 -0.75 1.20
N PHE A 63 -5.61 -1.08 2.43
CA PHE A 63 -5.75 -2.41 3.00
C PHE A 63 -7.05 -2.49 3.78
N THR A 64 -7.83 -3.53 3.54
CA THR A 64 -9.11 -3.75 4.23
C THR A 64 -9.21 -5.19 4.67
N ARG A 65 -9.71 -5.46 5.87
CA ARG A 65 -9.97 -6.84 6.32
C ARG A 65 -11.10 -7.47 5.51
N ASN A 66 -11.03 -8.78 5.32
CA ASN A 66 -12.06 -9.51 4.57
C ASN A 66 -13.46 -9.36 5.22
N GLU A 67 -13.54 -9.37 6.55
CA GLU A 67 -14.79 -9.17 7.30
C GLU A 67 -15.47 -7.83 6.95
N VAL A 68 -14.69 -6.76 6.81
CA VAL A 68 -15.21 -5.43 6.48
C VAL A 68 -15.56 -5.30 5.00
N LYS A 69 -14.78 -5.95 4.13
CA LYS A 69 -15.08 -5.97 2.69
C LYS A 69 -16.35 -6.78 2.39
N ALA A 70 -16.57 -7.91 3.06
CA ALA A 70 -17.75 -8.74 2.89
C ALA A 70 -19.04 -8.01 3.29
N LEU A 71 -19.00 -7.22 4.38
CA LEU A 71 -20.13 -6.39 4.81
C LEU A 71 -20.45 -5.24 3.84
N ALA A 72 -19.46 -4.79 3.05
CA ALA A 72 -19.61 -3.72 2.07
C ALA A 72 -20.07 -4.21 0.68
N SER A 73 -20.11 -5.51 0.45
CA SER A 73 -20.63 -6.13 -0.78
C SER A 73 -21.99 -6.74 -0.46
N PRO A 74 -23.13 -6.07 -0.71
CA PRO A 74 -24.43 -6.69 -0.54
C PRO A 74 -24.48 -7.88 -1.50
N THR A 75 -24.71 -9.07 -0.97
CA THR A 75 -24.92 -10.27 -1.76
C THR A 75 -26.01 -10.01 -2.79
N SER A 76 -25.66 -10.20 -4.05
CA SER A 76 -26.58 -10.45 -5.15
C SER A 76 -27.52 -11.58 -4.72
N LEU A 77 -28.77 -11.22 -4.41
CA LEU A 77 -29.90 -12.16 -4.40
C LEU A 77 -30.17 -12.64 -5.83
#